data_AF-A0A9Q1AYH4-F1
#
_entry.id   AF-A0A9Q1AYH4-F1
#
_cell.length_a   1.000
_cell.length_b   1.000
_cell.length_c   1.000
_cell.angle_alpha   90.00
_cell.angle_beta   90.00
_cell.angle_gamma   90.00
#
_symmetry.space_group_name_H-M   'P 1'
#
loop_
_entity.id
_entity.type
_entity.pdbx_description
1 polymer ?
#
loop_
_entity_poly.entity_id
_entity_poly.type
_entity_poly.pdbx_seq_one_letter_code
_entity_poly.pdbx_strand_id
1 'polypeptide(L)'
;RANLALTAKAITFRLHRSKTDQKGKGELTVLQHCADPILCLVHALKGFLACRGDTAGPLFRHQDGSSLTKFQFLKVTNATLPGWEHLFALLAPIPSEL
;
A
#
# COMPACT_ATOMS: atom_id res chain seq x y z
N ARG A 1 11.82 7.02 -11.49
CA ARG A 1 12.04 5.64 -10.98
C ARG A 1 10.75 5.18 -10.31
N ALA A 2 10.24 3.98 -10.62
CA ALA A 2 9.08 3.44 -9.93
C ALA A 2 9.44 3.16 -8.46
N ASN A 3 8.63 3.64 -7.53
CA ASN A 3 8.86 3.45 -6.09
C ASN A 3 8.36 2.09 -5.60
N LEU A 4 7.90 1.23 -6.51
CA LEU A 4 7.24 -0.04 -6.26
C LEU A 4 7.72 -1.05 -7.30
N ALA A 5 8.10 -2.23 -6.83
CA ALA A 5 8.41 -3.40 -7.65
C ALA A 5 7.63 -4.60 -7.10
N LEU A 6 7.06 -5.40 -8.01
CA LEU A 6 6.30 -6.59 -7.69
C LEU A 6 6.99 -7.80 -8.29
N THR A 7 7.14 -8.85 -7.50
CA THR A 7 7.65 -10.15 -7.94
C THR A 7 6.67 -11.25 -7.57
N ALA A 8 6.98 -12.50 -7.93
CA ALA A 8 6.17 -13.63 -7.50
C ALA A 8 6.16 -13.81 -5.97
N LYS A 9 7.21 -13.35 -5.27
CA LYS A 9 7.46 -13.64 -3.85
C LYS A 9 7.32 -12.45 -2.93
N ALA A 10 7.40 -11.23 -3.45
CA ALA A 10 7.38 -10.02 -2.61
C ALA A 10 6.96 -8.77 -3.39
N ILE A 11 6.48 -7.79 -2.63
CA ILE A 11 6.35 -6.40 -3.03
C ILE A 11 7.49 -5.64 -2.36
N THR A 12 8.25 -4.87 -3.14
CA THR A 12 9.30 -3.99 -2.63
C THR A 12 8.92 -2.56 -2.95
N PHE A 13 8.94 -1.67 -1.96
CA PHE A 13 8.72 -0.25 -2.19
C PHE A 13 9.70 0.62 -1.41
N ARG A 14 10.01 1.78 -1.99
CA ARG A 14 10.88 2.76 -1.37
C ARG A 14 10.04 3.95 -0.89
N LEU A 15 9.97 4.12 0.42
CA LEU A 15 9.44 5.31 1.06
C LEU A 15 10.56 6.36 1.11
N HIS A 16 10.49 7.39 0.28
CA HIS A 16 11.58 8.38 0.17
C HIS A 16 11.75 9.27 1.38
N ARG A 17 10.64 9.57 2.07
CA ARG A 17 10.63 10.40 3.28
C ARG A 17 9.40 10.01 4.10
N SER A 18 9.59 9.84 5.40
CA SER A 18 8.52 9.64 6.36
C SER A 18 8.50 10.80 7.37
N LYS A 19 7.44 10.91 8.16
CA LYS A 19 7.37 11.90 9.25
C LYS A 19 8.47 11.69 10.32
N THR A 20 8.98 10.46 10.44
CA THR A 20 10.03 10.08 11.40
C THR A 20 11.43 10.14 10.79
N ASP A 21 11.57 10.12 9.47
CA ASP A 21 12.84 10.23 8.75
C ASP A 21 13.27 11.70 8.55
N GLN A 22 13.72 12.33 9.63
CA GLN A 22 14.18 13.73 9.65
C GLN A 22 15.40 13.98 8.75
N LYS A 23 16.16 12.93 8.40
CA LYS A 23 17.36 13.03 7.56
C LYS A 23 17.08 12.71 6.08
N GLY A 24 15.85 12.31 5.73
CA GLY A 24 15.44 12.02 4.36
C GLY A 24 16.23 10.88 3.70
N LYS A 25 16.70 9.91 4.47
CA LYS A 25 17.42 8.74 3.93
C LYS A 25 16.50 7.83 3.11
N GLY A 26 15.21 7.87 3.41
CA GLY A 26 14.20 6.96 2.93
C GLY A 26 14.40 5.54 3.48
N GLU A 27 13.42 4.70 3.22
CA GLU A 27 13.37 3.32 3.69
C GLU A 27 12.94 2.41 2.53
N LEU A 28 13.59 1.25 2.43
CA LEU A 28 13.16 0.17 1.53
C LEU A 28 12.36 -0.82 2.36
N THR A 29 11.07 -0.92 2.10
CA THR A 29 10.17 -1.86 2.78
C THR A 29 9.83 -3.01 1.86
N VAL A 30 9.82 -4.23 2.41
CA VAL A 30 9.52 -5.45 1.68
C VAL A 30 8.34 -6.16 2.34
N LEU A 31 7.29 -6.41 1.58
CA LEU A 31 6.15 -7.22 2.01
C LEU A 31 6.23 -8.58 1.30
N GLN A 32 6.44 -9.62 2.09
CA GLN A 32 6.58 -10.98 1.59
C GLN A 32 5.22 -11.59 1.21
N HIS A 33 5.27 -12.58 0.34
CA HIS A 33 4.13 -13.42 0.03
C HIS A 33 3.61 -14.12 1.31
N CYS A 34 2.29 -14.09 1.50
CA CYS A 34 1.60 -14.81 2.56
C CYS A 34 0.95 -16.09 1.99
N ALA A 35 0.96 -17.18 2.76
CA ALA A 35 0.32 -18.44 2.34
C ALA A 35 -1.20 -18.30 2.22
N ASP A 36 -1.84 -17.50 3.09
CA ASP A 36 -3.26 -17.20 3.00
C ASP A 36 -3.51 -16.23 1.82
N PRO A 37 -4.22 -16.66 0.76
CA PRO A 37 -4.48 -15.83 -0.41
C PRO A 37 -5.31 -14.59 -0.10
N ILE A 38 -6.20 -14.64 0.91
CA ILE A 38 -7.07 -13.53 1.30
C ILE A 38 -6.24 -12.40 1.92
N LEU A 39 -5.22 -12.75 2.70
CA LEU A 39 -4.34 -11.79 3.38
C LEU A 39 -3.07 -11.44 2.57
N CYS A 40 -2.82 -12.12 1.45
CA CYS A 40 -1.61 -11.97 0.67
C CYS A 40 -1.65 -10.72 -0.22
N LEU A 41 -0.96 -9.66 0.21
CA LEU A 41 -0.83 -8.41 -0.56
C LEU A 41 -0.19 -8.62 -1.94
N VAL A 42 0.73 -9.57 -2.08
CA VAL A 42 1.30 -9.95 -3.39
C VAL A 42 0.20 -10.43 -4.35
N HIS A 43 -0.74 -11.25 -3.86
CA HIS A 43 -1.86 -11.74 -4.66
C HIS A 43 -2.83 -10.59 -5.00
N ALA A 44 -3.24 -9.82 -3.99
CA ALA A 44 -4.16 -8.69 -4.17
C ALA A 44 -3.61 -7.67 -5.17
N LEU A 45 -2.32 -7.32 -5.06
CA LEU A 45 -1.69 -6.35 -5.97
C LEU A 45 -1.57 -6.89 -7.40
N LYS A 46 -1.26 -8.18 -7.59
CA LYS A 46 -1.26 -8.81 -8.92
C LYS A 46 -2.64 -8.71 -9.58
N GLY A 47 -3.69 -9.08 -8.86
CA GLY A 47 -5.07 -8.99 -9.36
C GLY A 47 -5.47 -7.55 -9.70
N PHE A 48 -5.13 -6.60 -8.83
CA PHE A 48 -5.37 -5.18 -9.09
C PHE A 48 -4.65 -4.68 -10.35
N LEU A 49 -3.37 -5.01 -10.53
CA LEU A 49 -2.59 -4.57 -11.69
C LEU A 49 -3.12 -5.17 -13.00
N ALA A 50 -3.62 -6.41 -12.98
CA ALA A 50 -4.26 -7.03 -14.14
C ALA A 50 -5.51 -6.24 -14.59
N CYS A 51 -6.31 -5.74 -13.64
CA CYS A 51 -7.46 -4.89 -13.94
C CYS A 51 -7.08 -3.45 -14.30
N ARG A 52 -6.03 -2.90 -13.68
CA ARG A 52 -5.57 -1.51 -13.90
C ARG A 52 -4.93 -1.31 -15.28
N GLY A 53 -4.30 -2.35 -15.82
CA GLY A 53 -3.49 -2.27 -17.04
C GLY A 53 -2.11 -1.63 -16.84
N ASP A 54 -1.31 -1.62 -17.91
CA ASP A 54 0.12 -1.26 -17.88
C ASP A 54 0.42 0.23 -18.10
N THR A 55 -0.58 1.09 -18.11
CA THR A 55 -0.34 2.53 -18.33
C THR A 55 0.47 3.11 -17.17
N ALA A 56 1.45 3.96 -17.51
CA ALA A 56 2.27 4.68 -16.55
C ALA A 56 1.42 5.60 -15.64
N GLY A 57 1.97 5.97 -14.48
CA GLY A 57 1.35 6.90 -13.54
C GLY A 57 1.14 6.32 -12.14
N PRO A 58 0.36 7.00 -11.28
CA PRO A 58 0.11 6.57 -9.91
C PRO A 58 -0.50 5.17 -9.83
N LEU A 59 -0.22 4.46 -8.72
CA LEU A 59 -0.77 3.14 -8.48
C LEU A 59 -2.31 3.21 -8.42
N PHE A 60 -2.83 4.10 -7.58
CA PHE A 60 -4.25 4.38 -7.48
C PHE A 60 -4.62 5.54 -8.39
N ARG A 61 -5.46 5.25 -9.38
CA ARG A 61 -5.95 6.20 -10.37
C ARG A 61 -7.37 5.86 -10.78
N HIS A 62 -8.06 6.86 -11.32
CA HIS A 62 -9.34 6.68 -11.99
C HIS A 62 -9.13 6.04 -13.38
N GLN A 63 -10.21 5.56 -13.99
CA GLN A 63 -10.17 4.97 -15.33
C GLN A 63 -9.74 5.96 -16.41
N ASP A 64 -10.01 7.25 -16.21
CA ASP A 64 -9.56 8.35 -17.08
C ASP A 64 -8.05 8.67 -16.95
N GLY A 65 -7.33 7.95 -16.08
CA GLY A 65 -5.90 8.14 -15.83
C GLY A 65 -5.58 9.19 -14.76
N SER A 66 -6.56 9.95 -14.28
CA SER A 66 -6.36 10.95 -13.23
C SER A 66 -6.04 10.31 -11.89
N SER A 67 -5.26 11.01 -11.06
CA SER A 67 -4.80 10.48 -9.76
C SER A 67 -5.96 10.37 -8.77
N LEU A 68 -6.02 9.27 -8.01
CA LEU A 68 -6.95 9.15 -6.90
C LEU A 68 -6.43 9.93 -5.69
N THR A 69 -7.22 10.87 -5.16
CA THR A 69 -6.85 11.64 -3.96
C THR A 69 -7.01 10.82 -2.68
N LYS A 70 -6.30 11.20 -1.61
CA LYS A 70 -6.44 10.58 -0.28
C LYS A 70 -7.91 10.62 0.21
N PHE A 71 -8.60 11.75 0.03
CA PHE A 71 -9.98 11.90 0.45
C PHE A 71 -10.91 10.90 -0.28
N GLN A 72 -10.77 10.79 -1.61
CA GLN A 72 -11.55 9.84 -2.40
C GLN A 72 -11.28 8.40 -1.99
N PHE A 73 -10.00 8.04 -1.79
CA PHE A 73 -9.62 6.71 -1.34
C PHE A 73 -10.23 6.36 0.02
N LEU A 74 -10.10 7.27 1.01
CA LEU A 74 -10.67 7.06 2.34
C LEU A 74 -12.20 6.98 2.30
N LYS A 75 -12.87 7.84 1.52
CA LYS A 75 -14.32 7.80 1.38
C LYS A 75 -14.81 6.44 0.89
N VAL A 76 -14.16 5.87 -0.13
CA VAL A 76 -14.50 4.54 -0.65
C VAL A 76 -14.20 3.47 0.40
N THR A 77 -13.00 3.51 1.00
CA THR A 77 -12.58 2.52 2.00
C THR A 77 -13.53 2.47 3.20
N ASN A 78 -13.92 3.63 3.74
CA ASN A 78 -14.87 3.75 4.86
C ASN A 78 -16.25 3.18 4.53
N ALA A 79 -16.70 3.35 3.28
CA ALA A 79 -17.98 2.81 2.84
C ALA A 79 -17.95 1.29 2.64
N THR A 80 -16.80 0.74 2.22
CA THR A 80 -16.65 -0.69 1.93
C THR A 80 -16.22 -1.55 3.12
N LEU A 81 -15.51 -0.96 4.08
CA LEU A 81 -14.96 -1.65 5.25
C LEU A 81 -15.38 -0.90 6.52
N PRO A 82 -16.68 -0.82 6.86
CA PRO A 82 -17.13 -0.07 8.04
C PRO A 82 -16.42 -0.59 9.30
N GLY A 83 -15.86 0.34 10.09
CA GLY A 83 -15.13 0.00 11.32
C GLY A 83 -13.65 -0.35 11.17
N TRP A 84 -13.03 -0.19 9.98
CA TRP A 84 -11.57 -0.34 9.84
C TRP A 84 -10.79 0.66 10.69
N GLU A 85 -11.36 1.81 11.05
CA GLU A 85 -10.78 2.73 12.03
C GLU A 85 -10.47 2.04 13.37
N HIS A 86 -11.21 1.00 13.75
CA HIS A 86 -10.95 0.21 14.95
C HIS A 86 -9.79 -0.79 14.76
N LEU A 87 -9.47 -1.21 13.53
CA LEU A 87 -8.29 -2.05 13.26
C LEU A 87 -6.98 -1.28 13.49
N PHE A 88 -6.96 0.03 13.30
CA PHE A 88 -5.82 0.86 13.67
C PHE A 88 -5.57 0.88 15.19
N ALA A 89 -6.62 0.74 16.01
CA ALA A 89 -6.47 0.61 17.45
C ALA A 89 -5.85 -0.75 17.86
N LEU A 90 -6.06 -1.79 17.06
CA LEU A 90 -5.42 -3.11 17.25
C LEU A 90 -3.98 -3.18 16.71
N LEU A 91 -3.57 -2.19 15.90
CA LEU A 91 -2.24 -2.08 15.30
C LEU A 91 -1.40 -0.93 15.90
N ALA A 92 -1.85 -0.32 17.01
CA ALA A 92 -1.04 0.61 17.79
C ALA A 92 0.09 -0.15 18.52
N PRO A 93 1.20 0.54 18.81
CA PRO A 93 2.55 0.19 18.37
C PRO A 93 3.13 -1.04 19.08
N ILE A 94 3.99 -1.79 18.36
CA ILE A 94 5.01 -2.63 18.99
C ILE A 94 5.75 -1.72 19.99
N PRO A 95 5.81 -2.07 21.29
CA PRO A 95 6.51 -1.25 22.26
C PRO A 95 7.97 -1.13 21.86
N SER A 96 8.41 0.10 21.63
CA SER A 96 9.82 0.45 21.49
C SER A 96 10.48 0.54 22.87
N GLU A 97 10.46 -0.57 23.62
CA GLU A 97 11.13 -0.69 24.91
C GLU A 97 12.09 -1.89 24.84
N LEU A 98 13.38 -1.55 24.76
CA LEU A 98 14.62 -2.31 25.03
C LEU A 98 15.05 -3.43 24.05
#